data_AF-D5XBQ3-F1
#
_entry.id   AF-D5XBQ3-F1
#
_cell.length_a   1.000
_cell.length_b   1.000
_cell.length_c   1.000
_cell.angle_alpha   90.00
_cell.angle_beta   90.00
_cell.angle_gamma   90.00
#
_symmetry.space_group_name_H-M   'P 1'
#
loop_
_entity.id
_entity.type
_entity.pdbx_description
1 polymer ?
#
loop_
_entity_poly.entity_id
_entity_poly.type
_entity_poly.pdbx_seq_one_letter_code
_entity_poly.pdbx_strand_id
1 'polypeptide(L)' 'MSDWIIPYFTFKGNCEEAVKFYQKVLGGEMQILRFGDAPQSGISSA' A
#
# COMPACT_ATOMS: atom_id res chain seq x y z
N MET A 1 13.36 21.42 -7.07
CA MET A 1 12.16 20.77 -6.48
C MET A 1 12.01 19.45 -7.19
N SER A 2 11.84 18.35 -6.47
CA SER A 2 11.67 17.02 -7.07
C SER A 2 10.20 16.64 -7.02
N ASP A 3 9.59 16.41 -8.17
CA ASP A 3 8.21 15.94 -8.27
C ASP A 3 8.16 14.44 -7.96
N TRP A 4 7.79 14.10 -6.72
CA TRP A 4 7.68 12.72 -6.27
C TRP A 4 6.32 12.14 -6.66
N ILE A 5 6.32 11.09 -7.48
CA ILE A 5 5.11 10.38 -7.91
C ILE A 5 5.04 9.05 -7.15
N ILE A 6 3.92 8.81 -6.48
CA ILE A 6 3.66 7.54 -5.80
C ILE A 6 2.78 6.69 -6.73
N PRO A 7 3.29 5.59 -7.31
CA PRO A 7 2.49 4.73 -8.17
C PRO A 7 1.43 3.99 -7.35
N TYR A 8 0.21 3.93 -7.87
CA TYR A 8 -0.90 3.19 -7.28
C TYR A 8 -1.19 1.94 -8.11
N PHE A 9 -1.07 0.76 -7.49
CA PHE A 9 -1.30 -0.52 -8.15
C PHE A 9 -2.55 -1.20 -7.62
N THR A 10 -3.28 -1.86 -8.53
CA THR A 10 -4.40 -2.74 -8.17
C THR A 10 -4.06 -4.16 -8.57
N PHE A 11 -4.49 -5.12 -7.75
CA PHE A 11 -4.20 -6.54 -7.93
C PHE A 11 -5.49 -7.34 -7.96
N LYS A 12 -5.48 -8.47 -8.67
CA LYS A 12 -6.64 -9.35 -8.79
C LYS A 12 -6.70 -10.33 -7.60
N GLY A 13 -6.94 -9.79 -6.41
CA GLY A 13 -7.12 -10.57 -5.17
C GLY A 13 -5.84 -11.06 -4.48
N ASN A 14 -4.66 -10.79 -5.04
CA ASN A 14 -3.37 -11.28 -4.54
C ASN A 14 -2.39 -10.16 -4.14
N CYS A 15 -2.92 -9.01 -3.70
CA CYS A 15 -2.11 -7.83 -3.35
C CYS A 15 -1.02 -8.17 -2.31
N GLU A 16 -1.40 -8.83 -1.21
CA GLU A 16 -0.47 -9.16 -0.14
C GLU A 16 0.69 -10.07 -0.59
N GLU A 17 0.41 -11.08 -1.41
CA GLU A 17 1.45 -11.98 -1.96
C GLU A 17 2.41 -11.22 -2.89
N ALA A 18 1.86 -10.37 -3.77
CA ALA A 18 2.65 -9.56 -4.70
C ALA A 18 3.58 -8.58 -3.96
N VAL A 19 3.06 -7.86 -2.97
CA VAL A 19 3.86 -6.89 -2.20
C VAL A 19 4.92 -7.59 -1.34
N LYS A 20 4.61 -8.76 -0.75
CA LYS A 20 5.62 -9.60 -0.06
C LYS A 20 6.74 -10.07 -1.00
N PHE A 21 6.39 -10.43 -2.23
CA PHE A 21 7.40 -10.76 -3.25
C PHE A 21 8.28 -9.55 -3.58
N TYR A 22 7.69 -8.37 -3.79
CA TYR A 22 8.45 -7.14 -4.04
C TYR A 22 9.37 -6.79 -2.88
N GLN A 23 8.89 -6.87 -1.64
CA GLN A 23 9.73 -6.66 -0.44
C GLN A 23 10.91 -7.65 -0.41
N LYS A 24 10.68 -8.93 -0.71
CA LYS A 24 11.74 -9.94 -0.72
C LYS A 24 12.83 -9.63 -1.76
N VAL A 25 12.45 -9.13 -2.94
CA VAL A 25 13.38 -8.88 -4.06
C VAL A 25 14.06 -7.53 -3.94
N LEU A 26 13.32 -6.48 -3.56
CA LEU A 26 13.78 -5.10 -3.54
C LEU A 26 14.30 -4.66 -2.17
N GLY A 27 13.96 -5.37 -1.10
CA GLY A 27 14.20 -4.95 0.28
C GLY A 27 13.27 -3.81 0.72
N GLY A 28 13.66 -3.13 1.79
CA GLY A 28 12.93 -1.98 2.34
C GLY A 28 11.80 -2.34 3.31
N GLU A 29 11.13 -1.28 3.77
CA GLU A 29 9.99 -1.39 4.69
C GLU A 29 8.67 -1.53 3.93
N MET A 30 7.80 -2.40 4.42
CA MET A 30 6.48 -2.65 3.85
C MET A 30 5.43 -2.45 4.94
N GLN A 31 4.37 -1.72 4.60
CA GLN A 31 3.17 -1.60 5.42
C GLN A 31 1.98 -2.23 4.69
N ILE A 32 1.25 -3.10 5.37
CA ILE A 32 0.00 -3.70 4.86
C ILE A 32 -1.15 -3.18 5.71
N LEU A 33 -2.11 -2.54 5.07
CA LEU A 33 -3.37 -2.15 5.67
C LEU A 33 -4.48 -2.98 5.04
N ARG A 34 -5.18 -3.80 5.84
CA ARG A 34 -6.39 -4.48 5.37
C ARG A 34 -7.56 -3.53 5.47
N PHE A 35 -8.52 -3.67 4.55
CA PHE A 35 -9.72 -2.82 4.54
C PHE A 35 -10.49 -2.86 5.87
N GLY A 36 -10.59 -4.03 6.51
CA GLY A 36 -11.27 -4.17 7.81
C GLY A 36 -10.50 -3.59 9.01
N ASP A 37 -9.19 -3.38 8.87
CA ASP A 37 -8.33 -2.78 9.89
C ASP A 37 -8.14 -1.28 9.65
N ALA A 38 -8.65 -0.76 8.52
CA ALA A 38 -8.57 0.65 8.20
C ALA A 38 -9.40 1.46 9.21
N PRO A 39 -8.85 2.55 9.77
CA PRO A 39 -9.62 3.39 10.67
C PRO A 39 -10.90 3.86 9.97
N GLN A 40 -12.04 3.69 10.65
CA GLN A 40 -13.37 4.03 10.14
C GLN A 40 -13.50 5.53 9.76
N SER A 41 -12.55 6.39 10.14
CA SER A 41 -12.52 7.81 9.81
C SER A 41 -12.02 8.07 8.39
N GLY A 42 -12.78 7.60 7.39
CA GLY A 42 -12.53 7.89 5.99
C GLY A 42 -13.12 9.21 5.47
N ILE A 43 -13.91 9.96 6.27
CA ILE A 43 -14.37 11.32 5.93
C ILE A 43 -14.63 12.15 7.21
N SER A 44 -13.57 12.65 7.87
CA SER A 44 -13.65 13.88 8.65
C SER A 44 -12.25 14.40 8.90
N SER A 45 -11.83 15.33 8.05
CA SER A 45 -11.49 16.71 8.40
C SER A 45 -10.49 17.22 7.37
N ALA A 46 -10.93 18.29 6.71
CA ALA A 46 -10.09 19.19 5.93
C ALA A 46 -8.93 19.75 6.77
#